data_AF-A0A5M6ZR36-F1
#
_entry.id   AF-A0A5M6ZR36-F1
#
_cell.length_a   1.000
_cell.length_b   1.000
_cell.length_c   1.000
_cell.angle_alpha   90.00
_cell.angle_beta   90.00
_cell.angle_gamma   90.00
#
_symmetry.space_group_name_H-M   'P 1'
#
loop_
_entity.id
_entity.type
_entity.pdbx_description
1 polymer ?
#
loop_
_entity_poly.entity_id
_entity_poly.type
_entity_poly.pdbx_seq_one_letter_code
_entity_poly.pdbx_strand_id
1 'polypeptide(L)'
;MLRQFISACAVIALAATGAWAQNPSQIARAQSGADCAQCNLFQADLSYRTLDRIDLSRARLRQADLSVSTFNQARFDGADLSVSNLFAGRFTGARFDGADLRQATLVGAHFGGARFTGANLSGANLSGAELESARGLTQAQLSTACGDARTTLPPGLVIAPCRNSALTDN
;
A
#
# COMPACT_ATOMS: atom_id res chain seq x y z
N MET A 1 -16.43 -55.29 30.89
CA MET A 1 -16.67 -53.92 30.40
C MET A 1 -15.32 -53.29 30.06
N LEU A 2 -15.01 -53.22 28.78
CA LEU A 2 -13.72 -52.78 28.23
C LEU A 2 -13.68 -51.23 28.20
N ARG A 3 -12.82 -50.60 28.99
CA ARG A 3 -12.57 -49.15 28.94
C ARG A 3 -11.20 -48.86 28.31
N GLN A 4 -11.27 -48.64 27.01
CA GLN A 4 -10.41 -47.83 26.14
C GLN A 4 -10.19 -46.39 26.71
N PHE A 5 -9.17 -45.58 26.44
CA PHE A 5 -7.97 -45.60 25.59
C PHE A 5 -6.94 -44.58 26.17
N ILE A 6 -5.67 -44.84 25.93
CA ILE A 6 -4.52 -43.93 26.08
C ILE A 6 -4.55 -42.88 24.95
N SER A 7 -4.34 -41.60 25.25
CA SER A 7 -3.26 -40.78 24.64
C SER A 7 -3.37 -39.32 25.05
N ALA A 8 -2.40 -38.85 25.82
CA ALA A 8 -2.15 -37.43 26.03
C ALA A 8 -1.57 -36.84 24.73
N CYS A 9 -2.42 -36.20 23.92
CA CYS A 9 -1.95 -35.33 22.85
C CYS A 9 -1.38 -34.06 23.49
N ALA A 10 -0.07 -34.07 23.76
CA ALA A 10 0.69 -32.86 23.99
C ALA A 10 0.70 -32.05 22.68
N VAL A 11 -0.22 -31.10 22.56
CA VAL A 11 -0.17 -30.09 21.50
C VAL A 11 1.01 -29.18 21.84
N ILE A 12 2.19 -29.51 21.29
CA ILE A 12 3.28 -28.55 21.18
C ILE A 12 2.79 -27.51 20.18
N ALA A 13 2.20 -26.43 20.69
CA ALA A 13 1.97 -25.24 19.90
C ALA A 13 3.35 -24.73 19.48
N LEU A 14 3.77 -25.04 18.26
CA LEU A 14 4.83 -24.29 17.62
C LEU A 14 4.34 -22.85 17.60
N ALA A 15 4.90 -22.03 18.49
CA ALA A 15 4.81 -20.59 18.38
C ALA A 15 5.47 -20.25 17.04
N ALA A 16 4.66 -20.16 15.98
CA ALA A 16 5.08 -19.56 14.73
C ALA A 16 5.51 -18.15 15.12
N THR A 17 6.81 -17.93 15.22
CA THR A 17 7.40 -16.64 15.55
C THR A 17 7.09 -15.72 14.39
N GLY A 18 5.90 -15.14 14.45
CA GLY A 18 5.21 -14.50 13.36
C GLY A 18 5.77 -13.13 13.07
N ALA A 19 7.00 -13.07 12.56
CA ALA A 19 7.47 -11.92 11.82
C ALA A 19 6.61 -11.66 10.56
N TRP A 20 5.64 -12.52 10.26
CA TRP A 20 4.68 -12.43 9.15
C TRP A 20 3.22 -12.52 9.62
N ALA A 21 2.97 -12.56 10.93
CA ALA A 21 1.62 -12.61 11.45
C ALA A 21 1.02 -11.19 11.47
N GLN A 22 -0.26 -11.09 11.10
CA GLN A 22 -1.03 -9.87 11.31
C GLN A 22 -1.06 -9.50 12.80
N ASN A 23 -1.20 -8.21 13.12
CA ASN A 23 -1.51 -7.78 14.48
C ASN A 23 -2.96 -7.26 14.53
N PRO A 24 -3.95 -8.10 14.90
CA PRO A 24 -5.36 -7.74 14.86
C PRO A 24 -5.70 -6.50 15.69
N SER A 25 -5.03 -6.31 16.83
CA SER A 25 -5.27 -5.15 17.70
C SER A 25 -4.80 -3.83 17.06
N GLN A 26 -3.66 -3.86 16.36
CA GLN A 26 -3.14 -2.69 15.63
C GLN A 26 -3.95 -2.43 14.36
N ILE A 27 -4.40 -3.48 13.68
CA ILE A 27 -5.33 -3.35 12.55
C ILE A 27 -6.62 -2.70 13.02
N ALA A 28 -7.27 -3.20 14.07
CA ALA A 28 -8.49 -2.62 14.62
C ALA A 28 -8.31 -1.15 15.03
N ARG A 29 -7.15 -0.81 15.61
CA ARG A 29 -6.79 0.57 15.95
C ARG A 29 -6.71 1.48 14.72
N ALA A 30 -5.99 1.05 13.67
CA ALA A 30 -5.92 1.83 12.43
C ALA A 30 -7.30 1.94 11.75
N GLN A 31 -8.07 0.85 11.75
CA GLN A 31 -9.43 0.79 11.22
C GLN A 31 -10.39 1.75 11.95
N SER A 32 -10.16 2.03 13.23
CA SER A 32 -10.93 3.02 14.00
C SER A 32 -10.47 4.47 13.80
N GLY A 33 -9.52 4.73 12.90
CA GLY A 33 -8.98 6.07 12.64
C GLY A 33 -7.96 6.55 13.66
N ALA A 34 -7.51 5.70 14.58
CA ALA A 34 -6.48 6.07 15.54
C ALA A 34 -5.09 5.94 14.91
N ASP A 35 -4.23 6.92 15.16
CA ASP A 35 -2.84 6.91 14.70
C ASP A 35 -2.14 5.61 15.05
N CYS A 36 -1.42 5.07 14.07
CA CYS A 36 -0.78 3.76 14.11
C CYS A 36 0.61 3.80 13.45
N ALA A 37 1.40 4.84 13.76
CA ALA A 37 2.79 4.90 13.36
C ALA A 37 3.54 3.65 13.86
N GLN A 38 4.38 3.07 12.99
CA GLN A 38 5.14 1.82 13.25
C GLN A 38 4.29 0.57 13.53
N CYS A 39 2.96 0.61 13.33
CA CYS A 39 2.14 -0.57 13.51
C CYS A 39 2.46 -1.66 12.49
N ASN A 40 2.27 -2.92 12.89
CA ASN A 40 2.22 -4.06 12.00
C ASN A 40 0.80 -4.19 11.43
N LEU A 41 0.63 -3.67 10.23
CA LEU A 41 -0.61 -3.68 9.44
C LEU A 41 -0.45 -4.59 8.21
N PHE A 42 0.41 -5.60 8.30
CA PHE A 42 0.65 -6.56 7.23
C PHE A 42 -0.68 -7.21 6.81
N GLN A 43 -0.99 -7.15 5.51
CA GLN A 43 -2.26 -7.62 4.95
C GLN A 43 -3.52 -7.00 5.59
N ALA A 44 -3.42 -5.82 6.19
CA ALA A 44 -4.58 -5.15 6.78
C ALA A 44 -5.61 -4.80 5.70
N ASP A 45 -6.89 -4.99 6.02
CA ASP A 45 -7.99 -4.45 5.23
C ASP A 45 -8.37 -3.06 5.74
N LEU A 46 -8.01 -2.05 4.95
CA LEU A 46 -8.37 -0.65 5.10
C LEU A 46 -9.19 -0.15 3.90
N SER A 47 -9.71 -1.05 3.08
CA SER A 47 -10.51 -0.72 1.90
C SER A 47 -11.81 -0.01 2.29
N TYR A 48 -12.31 0.88 1.43
CA TYR A 48 -13.55 1.65 1.63
C TYR A 48 -13.60 2.56 2.87
N ARG A 49 -12.48 2.77 3.57
CA ARG A 49 -12.45 3.62 4.77
C ARG A 49 -12.15 5.08 4.46
N THR A 50 -12.64 5.96 5.32
CA THR A 50 -12.19 7.36 5.40
C THR A 50 -11.34 7.54 6.64
N LEU A 51 -10.03 7.70 6.45
CA LEU A 51 -9.01 7.80 7.48
C LEU A 51 -8.15 9.05 7.22
N ASP A 52 -8.80 10.20 7.02
CA ASP A 52 -8.12 11.47 6.80
C ASP A 52 -7.19 11.81 7.97
N ARG A 53 -6.00 12.32 7.65
CA ARG A 53 -4.96 12.77 8.62
C ARG A 53 -4.35 11.68 9.51
N ILE A 54 -4.71 10.40 9.34
CA ILE A 54 -4.13 9.32 10.13
C ILE A 54 -2.60 9.28 9.98
N ASP A 55 -1.89 9.06 11.09
CA ASP A 55 -0.46 8.79 11.07
C ASP A 55 -0.19 7.28 10.97
N LEU A 56 0.29 6.84 9.80
CA LEU A 56 0.77 5.49 9.49
C LEU A 56 2.27 5.52 9.14
N SER A 57 3.01 6.54 9.59
CA SER A 57 4.43 6.68 9.30
C SER A 57 5.21 5.45 9.80
N ARG A 58 6.08 4.91 8.94
CA ARG A 58 6.87 3.70 9.21
C ARG A 58 6.05 2.45 9.56
N ALA A 59 4.74 2.44 9.30
CA ALA A 59 3.92 1.25 9.47
C ALA A 59 4.28 0.19 8.42
N ARG A 60 4.10 -1.08 8.78
CA ARG A 60 4.21 -2.20 7.84
C ARG A 60 2.85 -2.47 7.23
N LEU A 61 2.63 -1.99 6.02
CA LEU A 61 1.41 -2.12 5.21
C LEU A 61 1.62 -3.03 3.98
N ARG A 62 2.69 -3.82 3.95
CA ARG A 62 2.95 -4.75 2.86
C ARG A 62 1.73 -5.65 2.64
N GLN A 63 1.30 -5.75 1.39
CA GLN A 63 0.10 -6.49 0.97
C GLN A 63 -1.22 -6.02 1.62
N ALA A 64 -1.27 -4.84 2.23
CA ALA A 64 -2.52 -4.27 2.73
C ALA A 64 -3.45 -3.84 1.57
N ASP A 65 -4.75 -3.84 1.83
CA ASP A 65 -5.76 -3.31 0.93
C ASP A 65 -6.21 -1.93 1.42
N LEU A 66 -5.96 -0.91 0.62
CA LEU A 66 -6.37 0.48 0.80
C LEU A 66 -7.27 0.92 -0.38
N SER A 67 -7.85 -0.02 -1.13
CA SER A 67 -8.63 0.32 -2.33
C SER A 67 -9.91 1.06 -1.99
N VAL A 68 -10.31 1.96 -2.88
CA VAL A 68 -11.56 2.73 -2.81
C VAL A 68 -11.71 3.51 -1.48
N SER A 69 -10.58 3.86 -0.86
CA SER A 69 -10.51 4.54 0.43
C SER A 69 -10.24 6.04 0.27
N THR A 70 -10.30 6.77 1.38
CA THR A 70 -9.90 8.17 1.47
C THR A 70 -8.94 8.37 2.64
N PHE A 71 -7.73 8.84 2.34
CA PHE A 71 -6.61 9.08 3.25
C PHE A 71 -6.04 10.49 3.00
N ASN A 72 -6.90 11.50 2.86
CA ASN A 72 -6.42 12.85 2.58
C ASN A 72 -5.57 13.34 3.75
N GLN A 73 -4.44 13.96 3.45
CA GLN A 73 -3.48 14.47 4.43
C GLN A 73 -2.91 13.39 5.38
N ALA A 74 -3.09 12.10 5.09
CA ALA A 74 -2.50 11.01 5.88
C ALA A 74 -0.98 10.97 5.75
N ARG A 75 -0.32 10.36 6.73
CA ARG A 75 1.14 10.23 6.76
C ARG A 75 1.55 8.77 6.58
N PHE A 76 2.24 8.49 5.49
CA PHE A 76 2.85 7.21 5.16
C PHE A 76 4.39 7.35 5.07
N ASP A 77 4.97 8.39 5.68
CA ASP A 77 6.42 8.65 5.62
C ASP A 77 7.19 7.40 6.07
N GLY A 78 8.04 6.84 5.20
CA GLY A 78 8.83 5.63 5.45
C GLY A 78 8.03 4.34 5.67
N ALA A 79 6.73 4.30 5.35
CA ALA A 79 5.93 3.09 5.47
C ALA A 79 6.32 2.03 4.41
N ASP A 80 6.19 0.75 4.75
CA ASP A 80 6.29 -0.36 3.80
C ASP A 80 4.91 -0.64 3.21
N LEU A 81 4.63 -0.14 2.02
CA LEU A 81 3.43 -0.34 1.22
C LEU A 81 3.70 -1.30 0.05
N SER A 82 4.77 -2.10 0.10
CA SER A 82 5.11 -2.98 -1.01
C SER A 82 3.98 -3.98 -1.29
N VAL A 83 3.66 -4.21 -2.56
CA VAL A 83 2.59 -5.12 -3.01
C VAL A 83 1.19 -4.77 -2.46
N SER A 84 0.99 -3.55 -1.96
CA SER A 84 -0.33 -3.11 -1.47
C SER A 84 -1.26 -2.69 -2.60
N ASN A 85 -2.56 -2.71 -2.30
CA ASN A 85 -3.61 -2.29 -3.23
C ASN A 85 -4.11 -0.89 -2.85
N LEU A 86 -3.81 0.13 -3.63
CA LEU A 86 -4.31 1.50 -3.49
C LEU A 86 -5.33 1.86 -4.59
N PHE A 87 -5.87 0.86 -5.30
CA PHE A 87 -6.79 1.05 -6.44
C PHE A 87 -7.90 2.05 -6.12
N ALA A 88 -8.06 3.07 -6.97
CA ALA A 88 -9.10 4.09 -6.87
C ALA A 88 -9.17 4.82 -5.50
N GLY A 89 -8.10 4.79 -4.70
CA GLY A 89 -8.04 5.51 -3.43
C GLY A 89 -7.79 7.01 -3.61
N ARG A 90 -8.17 7.80 -2.61
CA ARG A 90 -7.91 9.26 -2.56
C ARG A 90 -6.87 9.57 -1.50
N PHE A 91 -5.77 10.19 -1.91
CA PHE A 91 -4.60 10.48 -1.07
C PHE A 91 -4.19 11.96 -1.20
N THR A 92 -5.16 12.87 -1.36
CA THR A 92 -4.89 14.30 -1.58
C THR A 92 -4.08 14.87 -0.42
N GLY A 93 -2.91 15.45 -0.71
CA GLY A 93 -1.99 16.01 0.28
C GLY A 93 -1.34 14.98 1.21
N ALA A 94 -1.47 13.68 0.95
CA ALA A 94 -0.82 12.65 1.76
C ALA A 94 0.70 12.65 1.59
N ARG A 95 1.41 12.11 2.57
CA ARG A 95 2.88 12.07 2.58
C ARG A 95 3.39 10.64 2.42
N PHE A 96 4.14 10.38 1.36
CA PHE A 96 4.80 9.10 1.06
C PHE A 96 6.32 9.24 1.03
N ASP A 97 6.91 10.25 1.69
CA ASP A 97 8.34 10.46 1.61
C ASP A 97 9.10 9.26 2.19
N GLY A 98 10.03 8.70 1.41
CA GLY A 98 10.76 7.48 1.76
C GLY A 98 9.91 6.21 1.86
N ALA A 99 8.64 6.22 1.47
CA ALA A 99 7.79 5.03 1.50
C ALA A 99 8.22 3.99 0.45
N ASP A 100 8.07 2.72 0.77
CA ASP A 100 8.27 1.62 -0.17
C ASP A 100 6.93 1.26 -0.83
N LEU A 101 6.75 1.59 -2.10
CA LEU A 101 5.56 1.31 -2.92
C LEU A 101 5.89 0.28 -4.02
N ARG A 102 6.94 -0.53 -3.85
CA ARG A 102 7.33 -1.52 -4.86
C ARG A 102 6.17 -2.45 -5.17
N GLN A 103 5.91 -2.65 -6.46
CA GLN A 103 4.84 -3.53 -6.96
C GLN A 103 3.44 -3.21 -6.42
N ALA A 104 3.22 -1.99 -5.89
CA ALA A 104 1.90 -1.57 -5.44
C ALA A 104 0.98 -1.29 -6.66
N THR A 105 -0.31 -1.51 -6.47
CA THR A 105 -1.34 -1.17 -7.46
C THR A 105 -1.92 0.19 -7.09
N LEU A 106 -1.65 1.23 -7.87
CA LEU A 106 -2.17 2.59 -7.66
C LEU A 106 -3.11 3.01 -8.79
N VAL A 107 -3.68 2.03 -9.50
CA VAL A 107 -4.51 2.25 -10.68
C VAL A 107 -5.71 3.14 -10.33
N GLY A 108 -5.89 4.22 -11.08
CA GLY A 108 -6.99 5.17 -10.89
C GLY A 108 -6.95 5.96 -9.57
N ALA A 109 -5.86 5.93 -8.81
CA ALA A 109 -5.78 6.62 -7.53
C ALA A 109 -5.47 8.12 -7.67
N HIS A 110 -6.00 8.93 -6.75
CA HIS A 110 -5.85 10.38 -6.76
C HIS A 110 -4.77 10.84 -5.76
N PHE A 111 -3.74 11.55 -6.25
CA PHE A 111 -2.60 11.99 -5.45
C PHE A 111 -2.37 13.51 -5.49
N GLY A 112 -3.45 14.29 -5.66
CA GLY A 112 -3.36 15.74 -5.74
C GLY A 112 -2.57 16.36 -4.57
N GLY A 113 -1.46 17.05 -4.83
CA GLY A 113 -0.61 17.64 -3.80
C GLY A 113 0.15 16.66 -2.89
N ALA A 114 0.09 15.34 -3.14
CA ALA A 114 0.80 14.36 -2.34
C ALA A 114 2.33 14.45 -2.53
N ARG A 115 3.10 13.99 -1.55
CA ARG A 115 4.58 14.03 -1.55
C ARG A 115 5.19 12.65 -1.71
N PHE A 116 6.17 12.51 -2.59
CA PHE A 116 6.84 11.24 -2.92
C PHE A 116 8.37 11.32 -2.84
N THR A 117 8.94 12.26 -2.08
CA THR A 117 10.39 12.47 -2.04
C THR A 117 11.08 11.19 -1.56
N GLY A 118 11.91 10.58 -2.42
CA GLY A 118 12.63 9.35 -2.08
C GLY A 118 11.75 8.09 -1.96
N ALA A 119 10.48 8.13 -2.35
CA ALA A 119 9.63 6.94 -2.40
C ALA A 119 10.14 5.92 -3.43
N ASN A 120 10.01 4.63 -3.16
CA ASN A 120 10.36 3.58 -4.10
C ASN A 120 9.12 3.12 -4.89
N LEU A 121 9.07 3.41 -6.18
CA LEU A 121 7.96 3.05 -7.08
C LEU A 121 8.28 1.88 -8.01
N SER A 122 9.36 1.12 -7.77
CA SER A 122 9.78 0.05 -8.70
C SER A 122 8.70 -1.03 -8.86
N GLY A 123 8.27 -1.25 -10.11
CA GLY A 123 7.21 -2.17 -10.49
C GLY A 123 5.80 -1.71 -10.14
N ALA A 124 5.62 -0.47 -9.63
CA ALA A 124 4.30 0.05 -9.31
C ALA A 124 3.47 0.28 -10.58
N ASN A 125 2.18 -0.04 -10.52
CA ASN A 125 1.23 0.23 -11.59
C ASN A 125 0.44 1.52 -11.28
N LEU A 126 0.75 2.58 -12.00
CA LEU A 126 0.17 3.92 -11.91
C LEU A 126 -0.88 4.17 -13.01
N SER A 127 -1.36 3.14 -13.72
CA SER A 127 -2.31 3.34 -14.84
C SER A 127 -3.54 4.13 -14.41
N GLY A 128 -3.86 5.22 -15.11
CA GLY A 128 -4.93 6.15 -14.77
C GLY A 128 -4.77 6.89 -13.44
N ALA A 129 -3.61 6.83 -12.77
CA ALA A 129 -3.38 7.59 -11.54
C ALA A 129 -3.27 9.09 -11.84
N GLU A 130 -3.80 9.91 -10.94
CA GLU A 130 -3.78 11.37 -11.06
C GLU A 130 -2.69 11.97 -10.16
N LEU A 131 -1.54 12.30 -10.75
CA LEU A 131 -0.35 12.81 -10.04
C LEU A 131 0.04 14.23 -10.49
N GLU A 132 -0.76 14.92 -11.31
CA GLU A 132 -0.41 16.23 -11.91
C GLU A 132 0.17 17.25 -10.91
N SER A 133 -0.37 17.30 -9.69
CA SER A 133 0.08 18.22 -8.64
C SER A 133 0.92 17.54 -7.54
N ALA A 134 1.30 16.27 -7.72
CA ALA A 134 2.18 15.56 -6.80
C ALA A 134 3.58 16.18 -6.80
N ARG A 135 4.27 16.09 -5.66
CA ARG A 135 5.57 16.73 -5.42
C ARG A 135 6.63 15.71 -5.08
N GLY A 136 7.87 16.02 -5.41
CA GLY A 136 9.03 15.18 -5.07
C GLY A 136 9.19 13.92 -5.92
N LEU A 137 8.36 13.75 -6.96
CA LEU A 137 8.57 12.73 -7.99
C LEU A 137 9.76 13.10 -8.87
N THR A 138 10.49 12.08 -9.30
CA THR A 138 11.62 12.18 -10.21
C THR A 138 11.43 11.24 -11.39
N GLN A 139 12.09 11.55 -12.51
CA GLN A 139 12.07 10.68 -13.68
C GLN A 139 12.62 9.28 -13.37
N ALA A 140 13.61 9.18 -12.49
CA ALA A 140 14.18 7.90 -12.06
C ALA A 140 13.14 7.01 -11.36
N GLN A 141 12.35 7.56 -10.43
CA GLN A 141 11.27 6.80 -9.79
C GLN A 141 10.25 6.28 -10.81
N LEU A 142 9.82 7.14 -11.74
CA LEU A 142 8.82 6.79 -12.76
C LEU A 142 9.35 5.83 -13.83
N SER A 143 10.65 5.86 -14.14
CA SER A 143 11.28 4.94 -15.10
C SER A 143 11.23 3.47 -14.66
N THR A 144 11.02 3.23 -13.37
CA THR A 144 10.87 1.88 -12.80
C THR A 144 9.42 1.49 -12.52
N ALA A 145 8.47 2.41 -12.71
CA ALA A 145 7.03 2.18 -12.63
C ALA A 145 6.44 2.10 -14.05
N CYS A 146 5.14 1.86 -14.15
CA CYS A 146 4.43 1.97 -15.42
C CYS A 146 3.07 2.62 -15.25
N GLY A 147 2.54 3.20 -16.33
CA GLY A 147 1.21 3.80 -16.37
C GLY A 147 0.51 3.54 -17.70
N ASP A 148 -0.43 4.39 -18.06
CA ASP A 148 -1.14 4.36 -19.34
C ASP A 148 -1.42 5.80 -19.82
N ALA A 149 -2.11 5.93 -20.96
CA ALA A 149 -2.45 7.24 -21.54
C ALA A 149 -3.35 8.12 -20.66
N ARG A 150 -3.95 7.57 -19.59
CA ARG A 150 -4.80 8.31 -18.64
C ARG A 150 -4.02 8.76 -17.39
N THR A 151 -2.78 8.33 -17.24
CA THR A 151 -1.94 8.70 -16.10
C THR A 151 -1.51 10.16 -16.25
N THR A 152 -1.86 11.02 -15.30
CA THR A 152 -1.44 12.42 -15.30
C THR A 152 -0.24 12.60 -14.38
N LEU A 153 0.75 13.39 -14.82
CA LEU A 153 2.02 13.56 -14.12
C LEU A 153 2.36 15.05 -13.94
N PRO A 154 3.23 15.40 -12.98
CA PRO A 154 3.80 16.73 -12.92
C PRO A 154 4.53 17.11 -14.22
N PRO A 155 4.60 18.40 -14.57
CA PRO A 155 5.24 18.85 -15.80
C PRO A 155 6.68 18.35 -15.95
N GLY A 156 7.03 17.91 -17.17
CA GLY A 156 8.38 17.45 -17.51
C GLY A 156 8.69 16.00 -17.12
N LEU A 157 7.76 15.29 -16.50
CA LEU A 157 7.88 13.87 -16.20
C LEU A 157 7.13 13.01 -17.22
N VAL A 158 7.69 11.84 -17.52
CA VAL A 158 7.08 10.84 -18.40
C VAL A 158 7.03 9.49 -17.72
N ILE A 159 6.07 8.65 -18.10
CA ILE A 159 5.94 7.28 -17.62
C ILE A 159 5.81 6.33 -18.79
N ALA A 160 6.47 5.17 -18.67
CA ALA A 160 6.35 4.13 -19.68
C ALA A 160 4.98 3.43 -19.57
N PRO A 161 4.38 3.00 -20.69
CA PRO A 161 3.17 2.20 -20.64
C PRO A 161 3.43 0.89 -19.90
N CYS A 162 2.46 0.42 -19.13
CA CYS A 162 2.49 -0.91 -18.57
C CYS A 162 2.54 -1.93 -19.71
N ARG A 163 3.48 -2.87 -19.62
CA ARG A 163 3.56 -4.00 -20.56
C ARG A 163 2.41 -4.93 -20.25
N ASN A 164 1.25 -4.68 -20.85
CA ASN A 164 0.24 -5.73 -20.98
C ASN A 164 0.83 -6.78 -21.93
N SER A 165 1.17 -7.95 -21.40
CA SER A 165 1.32 -9.17 -22.19
C SER A 165 0.00 -9.36 -22.97
N ALA A 166 0.02 -9.20 -24.30
CA ALA A 166 -1.13 -9.08 -25.21
C ALA A 166 -1.86 -7.72 -25.07
N LEU A 167 -1.82 -6.82 -26.05
CA LEU A 167 -2.33 -7.00 -27.41
C LEU A 167 -1.36 -6.33 -28.41
N THR A 168 -0.84 -7.14 -29.32
CA THR A 168 -0.38 -6.67 -30.62
C THR A 168 -1.52 -5.94 -31.31
N ASP A 169 -1.25 -4.73 -31.78
CA ASP A 169 -2.00 -4.10 -32.86
C ASP A 169 -2.18 -5.13 -34.00
N ASN A 170 -3.44 -5.43 -34.33
CA ASN A 170 -3.87 -6.02 -35.59
C ASN A 170 -5.06 -5.21 -36.10
#